data_AF-A0A3N2PFA4-F1
#
_entry.id   AF-A0A3N2PFA4-F1
#
_cell.length_a   1.000
_cell.length_b   1.000
_cell.length_c   1.000
_cell.angle_alpha   90.00
_cell.angle_beta   90.00
_cell.angle_gamma   90.00
#
_symmetry.space_group_name_H-M   'P 1'
#
loop_
_entity.id
_entity.type
_entity.pdbx_description
1 polymer ?
#
loop_
_entity_poly.entity_id
_entity_poly.type
_entity_poly.pdbx_seq_one_letter_code
_entity_poly.pdbx_strand_id
1 'polypeptide(L)' 'MEDLGRHGVTMLLKVDHERLGFGQKPWTVVLSGPALGDLRSIHSDFHSLREALEYCLPRLRDLPGDWEWLEGYSLD' A
#
# COMPACT_ATOMS: atom_id res chain seq x y z
N MET A 1 3.50 -5.67 -7.80
CA MET A 1 4.07 -5.74 -6.44
C MET A 1 5.59 -5.76 -6.44
N GLU A 2 6.24 -6.55 -7.30
CA GLU A 2 7.70 -6.54 -7.42
C GLU A 2 8.27 -5.15 -7.74
N ASP A 3 7.55 -4.37 -8.56
CA ASP A 3 7.97 -3.02 -8.94
C ASP A 3 8.07 -2.06 -7.76
N LEU A 4 7.27 -2.26 -6.69
CA LEU A 4 7.44 -1.49 -5.45
C LEU A 4 8.86 -1.67 -4.90
N GLY A 5 9.32 -2.92 -4.81
CA GLY A 5 10.66 -3.24 -4.35
C GLY A 5 11.75 -2.68 -5.27
N ARG A 6 11.55 -2.76 -6.59
CA ARG A 6 12.49 -2.18 -7.58
C ARG A 6 12.64 -0.66 -7.44
N HIS A 7 11.57 0.01 -7.02
CA HIS A 7 11.55 1.47 -6.82
C HIS A 7 11.77 1.87 -5.35
N GLY A 8 12.34 0.99 -4.52
CA GLY A 8 12.71 1.35 -3.14
C GLY A 8 11.54 1.50 -2.19
N VAL A 9 10.42 0.84 -2.46
CA VAL A 9 9.26 0.73 -1.58
C VAL A 9 9.18 -0.70 -1.01
N THR A 10 9.27 -0.80 0.31
CA THR A 10 8.91 -2.00 1.06
C THR A 10 7.41 -1.98 1.34
N MET A 11 6.73 -3.11 1.11
CA MET A 11 5.32 -3.28 1.46
C MET A 11 5.16 -4.42 2.47
N LEU A 12 4.51 -4.14 3.59
CA LEU A 12 3.94 -5.14 4.49
C LEU A 12 2.43 -5.16 4.30
N LEU A 13 1.89 -6.33 4.03
CA LEU A 13 0.46 -6.59 4.02
C LEU A 13 0.15 -7.62 5.09
N LYS A 14 -0.76 -7.30 6.01
CA LYS A 14 -1.19 -8.19 7.09
C LYS A 14 -2.70 -8.33 7.09
N VAL A 15 -3.18 -9.56 7.33
CA VAL A 15 -4.57 -9.83 7.67
C VAL A 15 -4.63 -10.27 9.13
N ASP A 16 -5.43 -9.56 9.91
CA ASP A 16 -5.67 -9.86 11.32
C ASP A 16 -6.97 -10.67 11.48
N HIS A 17 -6.83 -11.94 11.86
CA HIS A 17 -7.96 -12.87 11.96
C HIS A 17 -8.94 -12.53 13.08
N GLU A 18 -8.47 -11.91 14.18
CA GLU A 18 -9.35 -11.50 15.28
C GLU A 18 -10.20 -10.31 14.84
N ARG A 19 -9.57 -9.30 14.22
CA ARG A 19 -10.30 -8.16 13.64
C ARG A 19 -11.31 -8.60 12.60
N LEU A 20 -10.97 -9.60 11.79
CA LEU A 20 -11.88 -10.18 10.81
C LEU A 20 -13.08 -10.84 11.51
N GLY A 21 -12.82 -11.64 12.55
CA GLY A 21 -13.86 -12.29 13.36
C GLY A 21 -14.79 -11.31 14.07
N PHE A 22 -14.29 -10.12 14.42
CA PHE A 22 -15.07 -9.04 15.02
C PHE A 22 -15.68 -8.05 14.01
N GLY A 23 -15.57 -8.30 12.70
CA GLY A 23 -16.12 -7.43 11.67
C GLY A 23 -15.48 -6.03 11.61
N GLN A 24 -14.23 -5.90 12.07
CA GLN A 24 -13.46 -4.66 12.02
C GLN A 24 -12.70 -4.54 10.70
N LYS A 25 -11.68 -3.67 10.63
CA LYS A 25 -10.75 -3.53 9.50
C LYS A 25 -9.56 -4.49 9.68
N PRO A 26 -9.52 -5.67 9.04
CA PRO A 26 -8.48 -6.66 9.31
C PRO A 26 -7.23 -6.46 8.46
N TRP A 27 -7.29 -5.68 7.39
CA TRP A 27 -6.17 -5.50 6.46
C TRP A 27 -5.33 -4.32 6.88
N THR A 28 -4.08 -4.57 7.26
CA THR A 28 -3.09 -3.51 7.51
C THR A 28 -2.14 -3.44 6.32
N VAL A 29 -1.93 -2.24 5.78
CA VAL A 29 -0.85 -1.95 4.84
C VAL A 29 0.16 -1.02 5.50
N VAL A 30 1.43 -1.41 5.40
CA VAL A 30 2.56 -0.51 5.66
C VAL A 30 3.38 -0.39 4.38
N LEU A 31 3.54 0.83 3.89
CA LEU A 31 4.54 1.16 2.88
C LEU A 31 5.68 1.87 3.58
N SER A 32 6.93 1.55 3.26
CA SER A 32 8.11 2.23 3.80
C SER A 32 9.24 2.27 2.79
N GLY A 33 10.17 3.21 2.94
CA GLY A 33 11.37 3.26 2.12
C GLY A 33 11.72 4.64 1.60
N PRO A 34 12.90 4.79 0.97
CA PRO A 34 13.41 6.07 0.51
C PRO A 34 12.52 6.77 -0.52
N ALA A 35 11.78 6.00 -1.34
CA ALA A 35 10.89 6.56 -2.36
C ALA A 35 9.66 7.27 -1.77
N LEU A 36 9.42 7.15 -0.46
CA LEU A 36 8.36 7.89 0.21
C LEU A 36 8.78 9.31 0.65
N GLY A 37 10.02 9.72 0.36
CA GLY A 37 10.56 11.03 0.74
C GLY A 37 10.45 11.29 2.24
N ASP A 38 9.92 12.46 2.60
CA ASP A 38 9.80 12.89 4.01
C ASP A 38 8.78 12.08 4.82
N LEU A 39 7.82 11.43 4.16
CA LEU A 39 6.83 10.60 4.86
C LEU A 39 7.49 9.39 5.51
N ARG A 40 8.54 8.82 4.89
CA ARG A 40 9.29 7.61 5.28
C ARG A 40 8.47 6.32 5.42
N SER A 41 7.22 6.39 5.87
CA SER A 41 6.25 5.32 5.90
C SER A 41 4.80 5.80 5.81
N ILE A 42 3.93 4.96 5.27
CA ILE A 42 2.47 5.11 5.25
C ILE A 42 1.88 3.89 5.94
N HIS A 43 0.94 4.10 6.87
CA HIS A 43 0.26 3.03 7.61
C HIS A 43 -1.24 3.26 7.58
N SER A 44 -2.01 2.25 7.18
CA SER A 44 -3.47 2.33 7.12
C SER A 44 -4.12 0.96 7.26
N ASP A 45 -5.32 0.95 7.87
CA ASP A 45 -6.16 -0.23 8.05
C ASP A 45 -7.42 -0.16 7.16
N PHE A 46 -7.85 -1.29 6.59
CA PHE A 46 -8.94 -1.41 5.61
C PHE A 46 -9.85 -2.62 5.86
N HIS A 47 -11.08 -2.58 5.33
CA HIS A 47 -12.02 -3.71 5.42
C HIS A 47 -11.72 -4.80 4.38
N SER A 48 -11.06 -4.45 3.28
CA SER A 48 -10.68 -5.40 2.23
C SER A 48 -9.28 -5.15 1.67
N LEU A 49 -8.70 -6.19 1.05
CA LEU A 49 -7.45 -6.06 0.29
C LEU A 49 -7.59 -5.08 -0.88
N ARG A 50 -8.75 -5.10 -1.54
CA ARG A 50 -9.02 -4.20 -2.66
C ARG A 50 -8.96 -2.74 -2.21
N GLU A 51 -9.68 -2.38 -1.15
CA GLU A 51 -9.62 -1.04 -0.54
C GLU A 51 -8.19 -0.63 -0.18
N ALA A 52 -7.43 -1.55 0.41
CA ALA A 52 -6.04 -1.33 0.76
C ALA A 52 -5.17 -0.95 -0.46
N LEU A 53 -5.28 -1.69 -1.56
CA LEU A 53 -4.50 -1.44 -2.76
C LEU A 53 -4.96 -0.18 -3.51
N GLU A 54 -6.27 0.02 -3.64
CA GLU A 54 -6.87 1.20 -4.26
C GLU A 54 -6.53 2.49 -3.49
N TYR A 55 -6.34 2.40 -2.17
CA TYR A 55 -5.93 3.55 -1.37
C TYR A 55 -4.42 3.82 -1.42
N CYS A 56 -3.60 2.76 -1.36
CA CYS A 56 -2.15 2.88 -1.18
C CYS A 56 -1.40 3.13 -2.50
N LEU A 57 -1.78 2.48 -3.60
CA LEU A 57 -1.04 2.60 -4.86
C LEU A 57 -1.17 4.00 -5.49
N PRO A 58 -2.36 4.63 -5.57
CA PRO A 58 -2.46 5.96 -6.15
C PRO A 58 -1.69 7.03 -5.37
N ARG A 59 -1.61 6.91 -4.04
CA ARG A 59 -0.86 7.84 -3.19
C ARG A 59 0.63 7.88 -3.48
N LEU A 60 1.19 6.81 -4.03
CA LEU A 60 2.58 6.81 -4.46
C LEU A 60 2.79 7.78 -5.63
N ARG A 61 1.80 7.95 -6.52
CA ARG A 61 1.86 8.92 -7.63
C ARG A 61 1.90 10.37 -7.17
N ASP A 62 1.41 10.64 -5.96
CA ASP A 62 1.45 11.99 -5.37
C ASP A 62 2.84 12.33 -4.80
N LEU A 63 3.76 11.36 -4.73
CA LEU A 63 5.10 11.55 -4.18
C LEU A 63 6.11 11.88 -5.28
N PRO A 64 7.21 12.60 -4.98
CA PRO A 64 8.29 12.80 -5.93
C PRO A 64 8.92 11.44 -6.32
N GLY A 65 8.97 11.13 -7.62
CA GLY A 65 9.56 9.88 -8.11
C GLY A 65 9.05 9.48 -9.50
N ASP A 66 9.59 8.39 -10.02
CA ASP A 66 9.07 7.76 -11.24
C ASP A 66 8.01 6.73 -10.84
N TRP A 67 6.76 7.06 -11.18
CA TRP A 67 5.56 6.30 -10.82
C TRP A 67 4.73 5.91 -12.05
N GLU A 68 5.22 6.14 -13.27
CA GLU A 68 4.51 5.84 -14.51
C GLU A 68 4.16 4.35 -14.61
N TRP A 69 5.01 3.49 -14.05
CA TRP A 69 4.79 2.05 -13.97
C TRP A 69 3.54 1.64 -13.17
N LEU A 70 3.02 2.50 -12.29
CA LEU A 70 1.79 2.23 -11.54
C LEU A 70 0.56 2.20 -12.46
N GLU A 71 0.60 2.79 -13.66
CA GLU A 71 -0.50 2.74 -14.65
C GLU A 71 -0.83 1.31 -15.09
N GLY A 72 0.12 0.39 -15.02
CA GLY A 72 -0.10 -1.04 -15.30
C GLY A 72 -0.86 -1.79 -14.21
N TYR A 73 -1.11 -1.18 -13.05
CA TYR A 73 -1.84 -1.75 -11.93
C TYR A 73 -3.27 -1.20 -11.88
N SER A 74 -4.07 -1.49 -12.91
CA SER A 74 -5.53 -1.36 -12.83
C SER A 74 -6.09 -2.59 -12.12
N LEU A 75 -6.83 -2.40 -11.03
CA LEU A 75 -7.54 -3.49 -10.33
C LEU A 75 -8.93 -3.66 -10.95
N ASP A 76 -9.00 -3.83 -12.27
CA ASP A 76 -10.23 -4.22 -12.97
C ASP A 76 -10.60 -5.68 -12.66
#